data_AF-A0AAW4TYR3-F1
#
_entry.id   AF-A0AAW4TYR3-F1
#
_cell.length_a   1.000
_cell.length_b   1.000
_cell.length_c   1.000
_cell.angle_alpha   90.00
_cell.angle_beta   90.00
_cell.angle_gamma   90.00
#
_symmetry.space_group_name_H-M   'P 1'
#
loop_
_entity.id
_entity.type
_entity.pdbx_description
1 polymer ?
#
loop_
_entity_poly.entity_id
_entity_poly.type
_entity_poly.pdbx_seq_one_letter_code
_entity_poly.pdbx_strand_id
1 'polypeptide(L)'
;MFMSFDELSYKLEPILTKEPYWTDDNLVFLSEIPTKFPFERIKVGEVFKDNQWQDDLNFDDSAMVYKGKDGLVIITACSHSGICNIIEYSKSLFPNTKIHSIIGGFHLLKVDDKLRKTIDYLKEQDIDIIYPAHCTCLQAKIQMAKYMNIQEVGVNLKLEFK
;
A
#
# COMPACT_ATOMS: atom_id res chain seq x y z
N MET A 1 -11.25 9.53 -15.07
CA MET A 1 -12.65 9.18 -15.36
C MET A 1 -13.07 8.19 -14.28
N PHE A 2 -13.92 8.61 -13.35
CA PHE A 2 -14.47 7.70 -12.35
C PHE A 2 -15.75 7.11 -12.94
N MET A 3 -15.86 5.79 -12.97
CA MET A 3 -17.09 5.11 -13.36
C MET A 3 -18.00 5.01 -12.14
N SER A 4 -19.28 5.33 -12.31
CA SER A 4 -20.32 5.07 -11.31
C SER A 4 -20.51 3.57 -11.09
N PHE A 5 -21.12 3.23 -9.95
CA PHE A 5 -21.50 1.85 -9.67
C PHE A 5 -22.40 1.27 -10.76
N ASP A 6 -23.35 2.07 -11.27
CA ASP A 6 -24.25 1.68 -12.35
C ASP A 6 -23.49 1.39 -13.66
N GLU A 7 -22.49 2.21 -13.99
CA GLU A 7 -21.63 1.99 -15.17
C GLU A 7 -20.77 0.73 -15.04
N LEU A 8 -20.27 0.43 -13.83
CA LEU A 8 -19.50 -0.79 -13.56
C LEU A 8 -20.39 -2.04 -13.64
N SER A 9 -21.60 -1.96 -13.07
CA SER A 9 -22.56 -3.06 -12.98
C SER A 9 -23.10 -3.52 -14.35
N TYR A 10 -22.94 -2.70 -15.39
CA TYR A 10 -23.34 -3.08 -16.75
C TYR A 10 -22.43 -4.16 -17.37
N LYS A 11 -21.16 -4.25 -16.93
CA LYS A 11 -20.15 -5.16 -17.51
C LYS A 11 -19.50 -6.10 -16.50
N LEU A 12 -19.62 -5.80 -15.22
CA LEU A 12 -18.96 -6.49 -14.13
C LEU A 12 -19.97 -6.74 -13.01
N GLU A 13 -19.65 -7.66 -12.11
CA GLU A 13 -20.34 -7.85 -10.83
C GLU A 13 -19.49 -7.21 -9.72
N PRO A 14 -19.64 -5.91 -9.43
CA PRO A 14 -18.83 -5.22 -8.44
C PRO A 14 -19.15 -5.72 -7.02
N ILE A 15 -18.10 -6.06 -6.26
CA ILE A 15 -18.18 -6.40 -4.85
C ILE A 15 -17.71 -5.19 -4.05
N LEU A 16 -18.60 -4.60 -3.25
CA LEU A 16 -18.26 -3.50 -2.35
C LEU A 16 -18.01 -4.06 -0.95
N THR A 17 -16.85 -3.74 -0.38
CA THR A 17 -16.46 -4.19 0.96
C THR A 17 -15.60 -3.16 1.63
N LYS A 18 -15.76 -3.04 2.95
CA LYS A 18 -14.88 -2.28 3.83
C LYS A 18 -13.87 -3.17 4.54
N GLU A 19 -14.16 -4.47 4.59
CA GLU A 19 -13.33 -5.49 5.22
C GLU A 19 -12.42 -6.17 4.18
N PRO A 20 -11.36 -6.88 4.62
CA PRO A 20 -10.51 -7.65 3.72
C PRO A 20 -11.33 -8.68 2.94
N TYR A 21 -11.02 -8.81 1.67
CA TYR A 21 -11.70 -9.73 0.77
C TYR A 21 -10.73 -10.78 0.24
N TRP A 22 -10.99 -12.04 0.59
CA TRP A 22 -10.20 -13.17 0.12
C TRP A 22 -10.60 -13.52 -1.31
N THR A 23 -9.66 -13.36 -2.23
CA THR A 23 -9.85 -13.73 -3.64
C THR A 23 -9.48 -15.18 -3.91
N ASP A 24 -8.61 -15.75 -3.06
CA ASP A 24 -8.16 -17.14 -3.05
C ASP A 24 -7.59 -17.48 -1.65
N ASP A 25 -7.19 -18.73 -1.40
CA ASP A 25 -6.64 -19.21 -0.12
C ASP A 25 -5.39 -18.44 0.32
N ASN A 26 -4.60 -17.96 -0.65
CA ASN A 26 -3.34 -17.27 -0.40
C ASN A 26 -3.35 -15.80 -0.82
N LEU A 27 -4.48 -15.24 -1.27
CA LEU A 27 -4.54 -13.89 -1.81
C LEU A 27 -5.71 -13.10 -1.24
N VAL A 28 -5.38 -12.03 -0.52
CA VAL A 28 -6.36 -11.13 0.08
C VAL A 28 -6.21 -9.71 -0.47
N PHE A 29 -7.34 -9.09 -0.76
CA PHE A 29 -7.48 -7.68 -1.06
C PHE A 29 -7.80 -6.93 0.25
N LEU A 30 -6.96 -5.97 0.61
CA LEU A 30 -7.16 -5.10 1.77
C LEU A 30 -7.98 -3.90 1.32
N SER A 31 -9.19 -3.79 1.87
CA SER A 31 -10.04 -2.60 1.76
C SER A 31 -9.94 -1.74 3.02
N GLU A 32 -10.36 -0.47 2.94
CA GLU A 32 -10.39 0.52 4.04
C GLU A 32 -9.27 0.39 5.08
N ILE A 33 -8.03 0.60 4.65
CA ILE A 33 -6.83 0.39 5.48
C ILE A 33 -6.88 1.25 6.77
N PRO A 34 -6.86 0.63 7.97
CA PRO A 34 -6.89 1.36 9.24
C PRO A 34 -5.69 2.31 9.43
N THR A 35 -5.90 3.42 10.14
CA THR A 35 -4.85 4.42 10.36
C THR A 35 -4.21 4.25 11.74
N LYS A 36 -3.06 3.58 11.80
CA LYS A 36 -2.21 3.46 12.99
C LYS A 36 -1.07 4.48 13.02
N PHE A 37 -0.62 4.89 11.84
CA PHE A 37 0.42 5.88 11.60
C PHE A 37 -0.16 7.05 10.80
N PRO A 38 -0.75 8.06 11.48
CA PRO A 38 -1.38 9.19 10.81
C PRO A 38 -0.40 10.04 9.98
N PHE A 39 0.90 9.97 10.26
CA PHE A 39 1.90 10.77 9.55
C PHE A 39 2.08 10.38 8.08
N GLU A 40 1.60 9.20 7.66
CA GLU A 40 1.65 8.78 6.26
C GLU A 40 0.35 9.00 5.50
N ARG A 41 -0.80 9.02 6.19
CA ARG A 41 -2.08 9.19 5.51
C ARG A 41 -2.17 10.59 4.93
N ILE A 42 -2.48 10.66 3.64
CA ILE A 42 -2.51 11.92 2.89
C ILE A 42 -3.94 12.38 2.63
N LYS A 43 -4.09 13.70 2.52
CA LYS A 43 -5.22 14.33 1.84
C LYS A 43 -4.97 14.27 0.33
N VAL A 44 -5.84 13.57 -0.41
CA VAL A 44 -5.77 13.50 -1.89
C VAL A 44 -6.54 14.63 -2.56
N GLY A 45 -7.50 15.22 -1.84
CA GLY A 45 -8.36 16.27 -2.36
C GLY A 45 -9.37 16.74 -1.32
N GLU A 46 -10.49 17.26 -1.79
CA GLU A 46 -11.62 17.68 -0.97
C GLU A 46 -12.91 17.12 -1.55
N VAL A 47 -13.83 16.72 -0.68
CA VAL A 47 -15.15 16.20 -1.05
C VAL A 47 -16.22 17.08 -0.42
N PHE A 48 -17.26 17.40 -1.18
CA PHE A 48 -18.42 18.13 -0.65
C PHE A 48 -19.40 17.13 -0.05
N LYS A 49 -19.49 17.09 1.28
CA LYS A 49 -20.35 16.17 2.04
C LYS A 49 -20.96 16.90 3.22
N ASP A 50 -22.22 16.60 3.54
CA ASP A 50 -22.95 17.23 4.65
C ASP A 50 -23.00 18.77 4.54
N ASN A 51 -23.18 19.28 3.32
CA ASN A 51 -23.18 20.71 2.98
C ASN A 51 -21.87 21.47 3.31
N GLN A 52 -20.75 20.77 3.44
CA GLN A 52 -19.43 21.38 3.66
C GLN A 52 -18.33 20.67 2.86
N TRP A 53 -17.28 21.40 2.52
CA TRP A 53 -16.05 20.80 1.99
C TRP A 53 -15.28 20.14 3.13
N GLN A 54 -14.92 18.87 2.94
CA GLN A 54 -14.15 18.07 3.88
C GLN A 54 -12.93 17.49 3.18
N ASP A 55 -11.85 17.25 3.92
CA ASP A 55 -10.66 16.60 3.38
C ASP A 55 -10.99 15.19 2.89
N ASP A 56 -10.62 14.89 1.65
CA ASP A 56 -10.65 13.54 1.13
C ASP A 56 -9.34 12.85 1.49
N LEU A 57 -9.43 11.89 2.41
CA LEU A 57 -8.30 11.10 2.90
C LEU A 57 -8.15 9.75 2.18
N ASN A 58 -8.91 9.53 1.09
CA ASN A 58 -8.85 8.31 0.27
C ASN A 58 -8.98 7.04 1.11
N PHE A 59 -10.08 6.91 1.85
CA PHE A 59 -10.31 5.72 2.69
C PHE A 59 -10.48 4.45 1.87
N ASP A 60 -10.80 4.55 0.58
CA ASP A 60 -10.81 3.48 -0.41
C ASP A 60 -9.41 3.05 -0.88
N ASP A 61 -8.32 3.65 -0.38
CA ASP A 61 -6.97 3.14 -0.65
C ASP A 61 -6.87 1.67 -0.24
N SER A 62 -6.28 0.88 -1.13
CA SER A 62 -6.32 -0.57 -1.06
C SER A 62 -4.95 -1.16 -1.39
N ALA A 63 -4.72 -2.37 -0.89
CA ALA A 63 -3.51 -3.14 -1.19
C ALA A 63 -3.87 -4.62 -1.35
N MET A 64 -2.98 -5.41 -1.92
CA MET A 64 -3.12 -6.86 -1.99
C MET A 64 -1.99 -7.52 -1.20
N VAL A 65 -2.30 -8.64 -0.56
CA VAL A 65 -1.32 -9.45 0.16
C VAL A 65 -1.40 -10.87 -0.33
N TYR A 66 -0.30 -11.35 -0.90
CA TYR A 66 -0.11 -12.75 -1.24
C TYR A 66 0.69 -13.44 -0.13
N LYS A 67 0.19 -14.57 0.37
CA LYS A 67 0.89 -15.41 1.34
C LYS A 67 1.64 -16.52 0.60
N GLY A 68 2.94 -16.31 0.38
CA GLY A 68 3.83 -17.31 -0.19
C GLY A 68 4.49 -18.19 0.88
N LYS A 69 5.32 -19.14 0.44
CA LYS A 69 6.12 -20.01 1.30
C LYS A 69 7.18 -19.27 2.10
N ASP A 70 7.76 -18.24 1.50
CA ASP A 70 8.85 -17.45 2.09
C ASP A 70 8.34 -16.28 2.95
N GLY A 71 7.03 -16.03 2.95
CA GLY A 71 6.39 -14.96 3.72
C GLY A 71 5.37 -14.16 2.90
N LEU A 72 4.97 -13.00 3.43
CA LEU A 72 4.00 -12.13 2.78
C LEU A 72 4.63 -11.32 1.66
N VAL A 73 3.93 -11.21 0.54
CA VAL A 73 4.21 -10.28 -0.55
C VAL A 73 3.10 -9.25 -0.58
N ILE A 74 3.43 -8.02 -0.16
CA ILE A 74 2.51 -6.89 -0.13
C ILE A 74 2.62 -6.13 -1.45
N ILE A 75 1.50 -5.91 -2.11
CA ILE A 75 1.41 -5.20 -3.40
C ILE A 75 0.51 -3.98 -3.20
N THR A 76 1.02 -2.80 -3.51
CA THR A 76 0.32 -1.53 -3.34
C THR A 76 0.47 -0.65 -4.58
N ALA A 77 -0.52 0.20 -4.83
CA ALA A 77 -0.46 1.20 -5.89
C ALA A 77 0.37 2.42 -5.44
N CYS A 78 -0.27 3.39 -4.76
CA CYS A 78 0.39 4.60 -4.27
C CYS A 78 0.57 4.61 -2.74
N SER A 79 -0.13 3.78 -1.98
CA SER A 79 -0.15 3.80 -0.51
C SER A 79 -0.55 5.17 0.06
N HIS A 80 -1.68 5.73 -0.37
CA HIS A 80 -2.22 6.97 0.20
C HIS A 80 -2.64 6.83 1.67
N SER A 81 -3.01 5.62 2.10
CA SER A 81 -3.19 5.28 3.51
C SER A 81 -1.87 5.20 4.27
N GLY A 82 -0.73 5.11 3.58
CA GLY A 82 0.60 4.91 4.16
C GLY A 82 1.07 3.46 4.12
N ILE A 83 2.36 3.24 3.80
CA ILE A 83 2.91 1.89 3.69
C ILE A 83 3.06 1.21 5.05
N CYS A 84 3.37 1.96 6.11
CA CYS A 84 3.39 1.45 7.48
C CYS A 84 1.99 0.98 7.91
N ASN A 85 0.93 1.70 7.52
CA ASN A 85 -0.45 1.29 7.81
C ASN A 85 -0.84 0.00 7.07
N ILE A 86 -0.47 -0.12 5.79
CA ILE A 86 -0.66 -1.34 5.00
C ILE A 86 0.06 -2.53 5.65
N ILE A 87 1.31 -2.33 6.07
CA ILE A 87 2.11 -3.38 6.72
C ILE A 87 1.44 -3.84 8.02
N GLU A 88 1.02 -2.92 8.88
CA GLU A 88 0.37 -3.28 10.15
C GLU A 88 -0.96 -4.00 9.93
N TYR A 89 -1.73 -3.58 8.93
CA TYR A 89 -2.97 -4.28 8.60
C TYR A 89 -2.68 -5.69 8.09
N SER A 90 -1.68 -5.86 7.23
CA SER A 90 -1.22 -7.16 6.73
C SER A 90 -0.81 -8.08 7.89
N LYS A 91 0.00 -7.59 8.84
CA LYS A 91 0.40 -8.36 10.03
C LYS A 91 -0.79 -8.77 10.91
N SER A 92 -1.83 -7.94 10.98
CA SER A 92 -3.02 -8.27 11.77
C SER A 92 -3.79 -9.47 11.20
N LEU A 93 -3.77 -9.65 9.87
CA LEU A 93 -4.41 -10.77 9.18
C LEU A 93 -3.51 -12.01 9.16
N PHE A 94 -2.19 -11.82 9.20
CA PHE A 94 -1.18 -12.87 9.12
C PHE A 94 -0.20 -12.80 10.30
N PRO A 95 -0.67 -13.07 11.53
CA PRO A 95 0.19 -13.03 12.72
C PRO A 95 1.36 -14.01 12.59
N ASN A 96 2.53 -13.62 13.10
CA ASN A 96 3.77 -14.42 13.08
C ASN A 96 4.26 -14.82 11.68
N THR A 97 3.79 -14.17 10.62
CA THR A 97 4.31 -14.36 9.26
C THR A 97 5.20 -13.18 8.91
N LYS A 98 6.46 -13.45 8.53
CA LYS A 98 7.37 -12.39 8.09
C LYS A 98 6.93 -11.79 6.76
N ILE A 99 7.39 -10.58 6.47
CA ILE A 99 7.14 -9.93 5.19
C ILE A 99 8.33 -10.26 4.30
N HIS A 100 8.09 -11.05 3.26
CA HIS A 100 9.13 -11.36 2.29
C HIS A 100 9.38 -10.16 1.38
N SER A 101 8.32 -9.58 0.81
CA SER A 101 8.46 -8.49 -0.15
C SER A 101 7.37 -7.44 -0.09
N ILE A 102 7.72 -6.22 -0.50
CA ILE A 102 6.79 -5.12 -0.69
C ILE A 102 7.01 -4.51 -2.08
N ILE A 103 5.96 -4.41 -2.89
CA ILE A 103 6.01 -3.92 -4.26
C ILE A 103 5.00 -2.79 -4.42
N GLY A 104 5.44 -1.63 -4.90
CA GLY A 104 4.53 -0.52 -5.18
C GLY A 104 5.07 0.86 -4.91
N GLY A 105 4.21 1.86 -5.08
CA GLY A 105 4.48 3.24 -4.68
C GLY A 105 4.11 3.49 -3.22
N PHE A 106 4.92 4.32 -2.55
CA PHE A 106 4.79 4.64 -1.12
C PHE A 106 4.40 6.11 -0.89
N HIS A 107 4.07 6.83 -1.96
CA HIS A 107 3.77 8.27 -1.96
C HIS A 107 4.86 9.15 -1.31
N LEU A 108 6.12 8.71 -1.37
CA LEU A 108 7.28 9.45 -0.84
C LEU A 108 7.86 10.34 -1.95
N LEU A 109 7.27 11.53 -2.09
CA LEU A 109 7.55 12.46 -3.20
C LEU A 109 8.81 13.31 -2.99
N LYS A 110 9.31 13.42 -1.75
CA LYS A 110 10.42 14.28 -1.37
C LYS A 110 11.14 13.73 -0.14
N VAL A 111 12.31 14.29 0.15
CA VAL A 111 13.06 14.00 1.39
C VAL A 111 12.53 14.93 2.49
N ASP A 112 11.72 14.38 3.38
CA ASP A 112 11.10 15.08 4.48
C ASP A 112 10.95 14.20 5.73
N ASP A 113 10.29 14.73 6.76
CA ASP A 113 10.05 14.00 8.02
C ASP A 113 9.19 12.74 7.83
N LYS A 114 8.28 12.73 6.84
CA LYS A 114 7.48 11.54 6.50
C LYS A 114 8.39 10.42 6.02
N LEU A 115 9.28 10.70 5.06
CA LEU A 115 10.28 9.72 4.59
C LEU A 115 11.12 9.19 5.74
N ARG A 116 11.63 10.07 6.61
CA ARG A 116 12.46 9.67 7.76
C ARG A 116 11.71 8.71 8.69
N LYS A 117 10.49 9.06 9.12
CA LYS A 117 9.66 8.21 9.98
C LYS A 117 9.28 6.88 9.32
N THR A 118 9.05 6.90 8.01
CA THR A 118 8.78 5.68 7.23
C THR A 118 10.00 4.76 7.21
N ILE A 119 11.20 5.31 6.96
CA ILE A 119 12.46 4.54 7.02
C ILE A 119 12.71 4.00 8.43
N ASP A 120 12.52 4.81 9.46
CA ASP A 120 12.70 4.40 10.86
C ASP A 120 11.79 3.21 11.19
N TYR A 121 10.52 3.27 10.81
CA TYR A 121 9.59 2.14 10.95
C TYR A 121 10.02 0.92 10.15
N LEU A 122 10.39 1.07 8.87
CA LEU A 122 10.77 -0.04 7.99
C LEU A 122 12.02 -0.77 8.48
N LYS A 123 12.97 -0.06 9.11
CA LYS A 123 14.18 -0.64 9.71
C LYS A 123 13.88 -1.58 10.88
N GLU A 124 12.76 -1.38 11.56
CA GLU A 124 12.31 -2.26 12.65
C GLU A 124 11.61 -3.52 12.11
N GLN A 125 11.39 -3.61 10.79
CA GLN A 125 10.73 -4.73 10.16
C GLN A 125 11.75 -5.71 9.57
N ASP A 126 11.48 -6.99 9.71
CA ASP A 126 12.21 -8.05 9.03
C ASP A 126 11.65 -8.23 7.61
N ILE A 127 12.13 -7.41 6.66
CA ILE A 127 11.73 -7.40 5.26
C ILE A 127 12.91 -7.77 4.37
N ASP A 128 12.77 -8.82 3.55
CA ASP A 128 13.88 -9.31 2.72
C ASP A 128 14.20 -8.36 1.54
N ILE A 129 13.16 -7.85 0.86
CA ILE A 129 13.33 -7.07 -0.36
C ILE A 129 12.15 -6.12 -0.67
N ILE A 130 12.46 -4.88 -1.06
CA ILE A 130 11.46 -3.85 -1.35
C ILE A 130 11.63 -3.33 -2.78
N TYR A 131 10.51 -3.16 -3.49
CA TYR A 131 10.44 -2.69 -4.88
C TYR A 131 9.69 -1.35 -4.94
N PRO A 132 10.30 -0.23 -4.49
CA PRO A 132 9.64 1.08 -4.50
C PRO A 132 9.49 1.60 -5.94
N ALA A 133 8.25 1.90 -6.33
CA ALA A 133 7.87 2.22 -7.71
C ALA A 133 6.98 3.48 -7.81
N HIS A 134 6.60 3.81 -9.04
CA HIS A 134 5.60 4.81 -9.40
C HIS A 134 5.82 6.18 -8.72
N CYS A 135 5.06 6.50 -7.67
CA CYS A 135 5.09 7.79 -6.99
C CYS A 135 6.28 7.95 -6.03
N THR A 136 7.04 6.90 -5.69
CA THR A 136 8.23 7.04 -4.85
C THR A 136 9.37 7.68 -5.63
N CYS A 137 9.77 8.90 -5.26
CA CYS A 137 10.77 9.66 -6.01
C CYS A 137 12.19 9.09 -5.85
N LEU A 138 13.06 9.37 -6.82
CA LEU A 138 14.44 8.87 -6.83
C LEU A 138 15.20 9.20 -5.53
N GLN A 139 15.04 10.43 -5.02
CA GLN A 139 15.70 10.86 -3.79
C GLN A 139 15.25 10.03 -2.58
N ALA A 140 13.96 9.71 -2.49
CA ALA A 140 13.43 8.82 -1.44
C ALA A 140 14.02 7.41 -1.57
N LYS A 141 14.06 6.84 -2.78
CA LYS A 141 14.69 5.53 -3.04
C LYS A 141 16.16 5.52 -2.61
N ILE A 142 16.93 6.56 -2.93
CA ILE A 142 18.34 6.67 -2.52
C ILE A 142 18.49 6.69 -0.99
N GLN A 143 17.60 7.38 -0.26
CA GLN A 143 17.66 7.36 1.22
C GLN A 143 17.29 5.99 1.78
N MET A 144 16.27 5.34 1.22
CA MET A 144 15.85 3.99 1.62
C MET A 144 16.96 2.96 1.42
N ALA A 145 17.63 2.98 0.26
CA ALA A 145 18.71 2.05 -0.11
C ALA A 145 19.88 2.01 0.89
N LYS A 146 20.03 3.05 1.73
CA LYS A 146 21.06 3.08 2.79
C LYS A 146 20.78 2.11 3.93
N TYR A 147 19.53 1.69 4.11
CA TYR A 147 19.07 0.96 5.29
C TYR A 147 18.32 -0.33 4.99
N MET A 148 17.83 -0.49 3.76
CA MET A 148 17.04 -1.65 3.36
C MET A 148 17.43 -2.11 1.96
N ASN A 149 17.25 -3.40 1.69
CA ASN A 149 17.46 -3.97 0.36
C ASN A 149 16.34 -3.55 -0.58
N ILE A 150 16.60 -2.51 -1.39
CA ILE A 150 15.67 -2.08 -2.43
C ILE A 150 16.16 -2.51 -3.81
N GLN A 151 15.22 -2.82 -4.69
CA GLN A 151 15.49 -3.06 -6.11
C GLN A 151 14.75 -2.04 -6.98
N GLU A 152 15.36 -1.72 -8.11
CA GLU A 152 14.74 -0.85 -9.11
C GLU A 152 13.57 -1.57 -9.79
N VAL A 153 12.52 -0.79 -10.09
CA VAL A 153 11.32 -1.28 -10.77
C VAL A 153 11.19 -0.58 -12.11
N GLY A 154 11.15 -1.36 -13.17
CA GLY A 154 10.89 -0.91 -14.53
C GLY A 154 9.64 -1.57 -15.12
N VAL A 155 9.16 -1.02 -16.23
CA VAL A 155 8.14 -1.70 -17.04
C VAL A 155 8.67 -3.06 -17.51
N ASN A 156 7.78 -4.06 -17.60
CA ASN A 156 8.11 -5.46 -17.92
C ASN A 156 8.93 -6.22 -16.86
N LEU A 157 9.14 -5.68 -15.65
CA LEU A 157 9.69 -6.47 -14.55
C LEU A 157 8.78 -7.68 -14.28
N LYS A 158 9.38 -8.86 -14.18
CA LYS A 158 8.71 -10.11 -13.76
C LYS A 158 9.33 -10.59 -12.46
N LEU A 159 8.49 -10.83 -11.47
CA LEU A 159 8.86 -11.37 -10.17
C LEU A 159 8.09 -12.66 -9.95
N GLU A 160 8.76 -13.67 -9.42
CA GLU A 160 8.17 -14.98 -9.13
C GLU A 160 8.27 -15.25 -7.63
N PHE A 161 7.14 -15.56 -7.01
CA PHE A 161 7.02 -15.91 -5.60
C PHE A 161 6.41 -17.30 -5.49
N LYS A 162 6.91 -18.11 -4.54
CA LYS A 162 6.54 -19.52 -4.36
C LYS A 162 5.60 -19.76 -3.20
#